data_AF-A0A7C7QFM1-F1
#
_entry.id   AF-A0A7C7QFM1-F1
#
_cell.length_a   1.000
_cell.length_b   1.000
_cell.length_c   1.000
_cell.angle_alpha   90.00
_cell.angle_beta   90.00
_cell.angle_gamma   90.00
#
_symmetry.space_group_name_H-M   'P 1'
#
loop_
_entity.id
_entity.type
_entity.pdbx_description
1 polymer ?
#
loop_
_entity_poly.entity_id
_entity_poly.type
_entity_poly.pdbx_seq_one_letter_code
_entity_poly.pdbx_strand_id
1 'polypeptide(L)' 'MAKLLLKHEGLTIGTYPLETDRVRIGRNPGSDIQLDDPAVSNDHACITRSPSEYLEDHYDY' A
#
# COMPACT_ATOMS: atom_id res chain seq x y z
N MET A 1 5.22 12.44 5.69
CA MET A 1 5.25 11.36 4.68
C MET A 1 4.43 10.19 5.21
N ALA A 2 3.42 9.77 4.46
CA ALA A 2 2.55 8.65 4.84
C ALA A 2 3.31 7.31 4.72
N LYS A 3 2.95 6.35 5.56
CA LYS A 3 3.57 5.01 5.58
C LYS A 3 2.48 3.98 5.79
N LEU A 4 2.56 2.85 5.07
CA LEU A 4 1.72 1.70 5.30
C LEU A 4 2.42 0.73 6.26
N LEU A 5 1.72 0.34 7.33
CA LEU A 5 2.21 -0.64 8.31
C LEU A 5 1.52 -1.98 8.07
N LEU A 6 2.30 -3.03 7.81
CA LEU A 6 1.80 -4.40 7.77
C LEU A 6 1.87 -4.99 9.18
N LYS A 7 0.71 -5.39 9.71
CA LYS A 7 0.60 -6.00 11.03
C LYS A 7 0.02 -7.41 10.93
N HIS A 8 0.55 -8.31 11.74
CA HIS A 8 0.03 -9.66 11.93
C HIS A 8 0.08 -10.00 13.42
N GLU A 9 -1.04 -10.44 14.00
CA GLU A 9 -1.16 -10.73 15.44
C GLU A 9 -0.66 -9.59 16.35
N GLY A 10 -0.95 -8.34 15.96
CA GLY A 10 -0.54 -7.14 16.69
C GLY A 10 0.92 -6.72 16.50
N LEU A 11 1.76 -7.56 15.90
CA LEU A 11 3.16 -7.24 15.59
C LEU A 11 3.25 -6.51 14.25
N THR A 12 4.07 -5.45 14.18
CA THR A 12 4.42 -4.82 12.90
C THR A 12 5.53 -5.63 12.23
N ILE A 13 5.22 -6.23 11.09
CA ILE A 13 6.12 -7.10 10.33
C ILE A 13 6.64 -6.43 9.05
N GLY A 14 6.09 -5.28 8.66
CA GLY A 14 6.56 -4.50 7.52
C GLY A 14 6.18 -3.03 7.65
N THR A 15 7.00 -2.15 7.06
CA THR A 15 6.74 -0.72 6.96
C THR A 15 7.16 -0.24 5.59
N TYR A 16 6.20 0.31 4.84
CA TYR A 16 6.39 0.71 3.45
C TYR A 16 6.12 2.21 3.32
N PRO A 17 7.06 3.02 2.85
CA PRO A 17 6.79 4.42 2.58
C PRO A 17 5.86 4.54 1.36
N LEU A 18 4.87 5.43 1.44
CA LEU A 18 3.97 5.71 0.32
C LEU A 18 4.52 6.90 -0.46
N GLU A 19 5.44 6.62 -1.39
CA GLU A 19 6.16 7.63 -2.16
C GLU A 19 5.62 7.80 -3.59
N THR A 20 5.00 6.74 -4.13
CA THR A 20 4.46 6.71 -5.49
C THR A 20 2.96 6.99 -5.51
N ASP A 21 2.45 7.40 -6.67
CA ASP A 21 1.01 7.67 -6.84
C ASP A 21 0.16 6.39 -6.85
N ARG A 22 0.80 5.24 -7.05
CA ARG A 22 0.13 3.94 -7.09
C ARG A 22 1.02 2.88 -6.46
N VAL A 23 0.45 2.09 -5.54
CA VAL A 23 1.12 0.98 -4.88
C VAL A 23 0.22 -0.25 -4.97
N ARG A 24 0.68 -1.28 -5.66
CA ARG A 24 -0.01 -2.57 -5.80
C ARG A 24 0.42 -3.53 -4.70
N ILE A 25 -0.57 -4.17 -4.09
CA ILE A 25 -0.39 -5.12 -3.00
C ILE A 25 -0.95 -6.46 -3.46
N GLY A 26 -0.16 -7.52 -3.34
CA GLY A 26 -0.60 -8.84 -3.76
C GLY A 26 0.48 -9.90 -3.59
N ARG A 27 0.13 -11.14 -3.88
CA ARG A 27 1.05 -12.28 -3.81
C ARG A 27 1.97 -12.39 -5.02
N ASN A 28 1.61 -11.75 -6.13
CA ASN A 28 2.42 -11.73 -7.34
C ASN A 28 3.80 -11.08 -7.05
N PRO A 29 4.92 -11.71 -7.43
CA PRO A 29 6.26 -11.11 -7.33
C PRO A 29 6.41 -9.75 -8.01
N GLY A 30 5.53 -9.42 -8.96
CA GLY A 30 5.49 -8.11 -9.62
C GLY A 30 4.73 -7.01 -8.86
N SER A 31 4.20 -7.29 -7.66
CA SER A 31 3.53 -6.30 -6.81
C SER A 31 4.55 -5.38 -6.14
N ASP A 32 4.20 -4.10 -5.95
CA ASP A 32 5.08 -3.14 -5.26
C ASP A 32 5.29 -3.55 -3.79
N ILE A 33 4.24 -4.09 -3.17
CA ILE A 33 4.29 -4.77 -1.87
C ILE A 33 3.87 -6.22 -2.10
N GLN A 34 4.85 -7.12 -2.16
CA GLN A 34 4.60 -8.55 -2.26
C GLN A 34 4.28 -9.14 -0.88
N LEU A 35 3.15 -9.84 -0.78
CA LEU A 35 2.76 -10.63 0.38
C LEU A 35 2.71 -12.10 -0.03
N ASP A 36 3.74 -12.87 0.33
CA ASP A 36 3.80 -14.31 0.05
C ASP A 36 2.97 -15.12 1.05
N ASP A 37 1.65 -14.91 1.00
CA ASP A 37 0.66 -15.58 1.85
C ASP A 37 -0.43 -16.22 0.98
N PRO A 38 -0.72 -17.53 1.13
CA PRO A 38 -1.74 -18.23 0.33
C PRO A 38 -3.14 -17.59 0.36
N ALA A 39 -3.49 -16.86 1.43
CA ALA A 39 -4.77 -16.16 1.54
C ALA A 39 -4.81 -14.87 0.70
N VAL A 40 -3.66 -14.37 0.24
CA VAL A 40 -3.56 -13.15 -0.57
C VAL A 40 -3.62 -13.50 -2.07
N SER A 41 -4.45 -12.75 -2.78
CA SER A 41 -4.60 -12.87 -4.24
C SER A 41 -3.37 -12.34 -4.97
N ASN A 42 -3.14 -12.77 -6.22
CA ASN A 42 -2.02 -12.25 -7.02
C ASN A 42 -2.05 -10.73 -7.14
N ASP A 43 -3.24 -10.17 -7.41
CA ASP A 43 -3.52 -8.74 -7.48
C ASP A 43 -4.63 -8.43 -6.45
N HIS A 44 -4.25 -8.18 -5.20
CA HIS A 44 -5.20 -8.15 -4.09
C HIS A 44 -5.78 -6.76 -3.84
N ALA A 45 -4.93 -5.74 -3.81
CA ALA A 45 -5.34 -4.36 -3.55
C ALA A 45 -4.42 -3.36 -4.26
N CYS A 46 -4.90 -2.13 -4.38
CA CYS A 46 -4.13 -1.02 -4.92
C CYS A 46 -4.44 0.24 -4.12
N ILE A 47 -3.41 0.89 -3.60
CA ILE A 47 -3.51 2.23 -3.00
C ILE A 47 -3.20 3.23 -4.11
N THR A 48 -4.05 4.24 -4.25
CA THR A 48 -3.87 5.31 -5.23
C THR A 48 -3.86 6.65 -4.53
N ARG A 49 -2.86 7.46 -4.82
CA ARG A 49 -2.77 8.84 -4.36
C ARG A 49 -3.44 9.75 -5.39
N SER A 50 -4.35 10.60 -4.95
CA SER A 50 -5.00 11.61 -5.79
C SER A 50 -4.89 13.00 -5.16
N PRO A 51 -4.84 14.07 -5.96
CA PRO A 51 -4.94 15.43 -5.43
C PRO A 51 -6.22 15.59 -4.60
N SER A 52 -6.13 16.33 -3.50
CA SER A 52 -7.29 16.58 -2.64
C SER A 52 -8.27 17.52 -3.33
N GLU A 53 -9.56 17.22 -3.21
CA GLU A 53 -10.63 18.07 -3.77
C GLU A 53 -10.77 19.40 -3.01
N TYR A 54 -10.35 19.43 -1.74
CA TYR A 54 -10.60 20.55 -0.83
C TYR A 54 -9.35 21.34 -0.46
N LEU A 55 -8.16 20.76 -0.66
CA LEU A 55 -6.90 21.32 -0.21
C LEU A 55 -5.89 21.35 -1.37
N GLU A 56 -5.53 22.56 -1.80
CA GLU A 56 -4.49 22.77 -2.81
C GLU A 56 -3.14 22.22 -2.31
N ASP A 57 -2.37 21.63 -3.22
CA ASP A 57 -1.09 20.94 -2.95
C ASP A 57 -1.15 19.80 -1.91
N HIS A 58 -2.36 19.33 -1.56
CA HIS A 58 -2.56 18.16 -0.72
C HIS A 58 -2.95 16.93 -1.54
N TYR A 59 -2.62 15.76 -1.01
CA TYR A 59 -2.94 14.49 -1.64
C TYR A 59 -3.67 13.57 -0.66
N ASP A 60 -4.77 13.01 -1.13
CA ASP A 60 -5.56 11.99 -0.45
C ASP A 60 -5.14 10.59 -0.96
N TYR A 61 -5.31 9.58 -0.11
CA TYR A 61 -4.93 8.17 -0.36
C TYR A 61 -6.09 7.23 -0.08
#